data_AF-A0A5E4EVY8-F1
#
_entry.id   AF-A0A5E4EVY8-F1
#
_cell.length_a   1.000
_cell.length_b   1.000
_cell.length_c   1.000
_cell.angle_alpha   90.00
_cell.angle_beta   90.00
_cell.angle_gamma   90.00
#
_symmetry.space_group_name_H-M   'P 1'
#
loop_
_entity.id
_entity.type
_entity.pdbx_description
1 polymer ?
#
loop_
_entity_poly.entity_id
_entity_poly.type
_entity_poly.pdbx_seq_one_letter_code
_entity_poly.pdbx_strand_id
1 'polypeptide(L)'
;MRKLIKLKHLYTYLSGSVKLGSLRNMDQLRGSLCINGLSDINTVSEAKEAQLVKKELLVELNPSFSVDKNYEKRWRDGQILNALQPHPNLEESTILHYHGANFFCEFLPPLGNLPSLEILEISWVLGVKKVGVEFLDLQEQTSSSSSFPKLKQLCFKDVQWEEWEGGAEHSEITIMPSLSSLTLWNNLKLKTLPDLLWKTPVSGNQ
;
A
#
# COMPACT_ATOMS: atom_id res chain seq x y z
N MET A 1 16.67 -2.96 25.12
CA MET A 1 16.24 -1.67 24.51
C MET A 1 15.17 -1.05 25.40
N ARG A 2 15.51 0.02 26.14
CA ARG A 2 14.61 0.67 27.10
C ARG A 2 13.74 1.71 26.38
N LYS A 3 12.42 1.54 26.47
CA LYS A 3 11.36 2.55 26.49
C LYS A 3 11.62 3.82 25.64
N LEU A 4 11.40 3.73 24.33
CA LEU A 4 11.31 4.86 23.40
C LEU A 4 9.95 5.59 23.49
N ILE A 5 9.44 5.85 24.70
CA ILE A 5 8.07 6.37 24.94
C ILE A 5 7.90 7.84 24.48
N LYS A 6 8.97 8.50 24.01
CA LYS A 6 8.94 9.90 23.59
C LYS A 6 9.05 10.14 22.09
N LEU A 7 9.31 9.12 21.27
CA LEU A 7 9.50 9.36 19.84
C LEU A 7 8.15 9.74 19.19
N LYS A 8 8.09 10.91 18.56
CA LYS A 8 6.90 11.40 17.82
C LYS A 8 6.91 10.97 16.35
N HIS A 9 8.11 10.67 15.82
CA HIS A 9 8.35 10.13 14.50
C HIS A 9 9.48 9.11 14.64
N LEU A 10 9.27 7.86 14.19
CA LEU A 10 10.31 6.85 14.16
C LEU A 10 10.75 6.66 12.71
N TYR A 11 11.72 7.47 12.30
CA TYR A 11 12.52 7.14 11.14
C TYR A 11 13.48 6.01 11.54
N THR A 12 12.99 4.76 11.59
CA THR A 12 13.91 3.62 11.60
C THR A 12 14.40 3.39 10.19
N TYR A 13 15.71 3.45 10.03
CA TYR A 13 16.34 2.81 8.89
C TYR A 13 16.57 1.36 9.28
N LEU A 14 15.58 0.50 9.01
CA LEU A 14 15.79 -0.96 9.10
C LEU A 14 16.63 -1.39 7.89
N SER A 15 17.93 -1.09 7.90
CA SER A 15 18.86 -1.60 6.89
C SER A 15 19.69 -2.74 7.45
N GLY A 16 19.49 -3.95 6.91
CA GLY A 16 20.40 -5.10 6.98
C GLY A 16 20.75 -5.69 8.35
N SER A 17 20.54 -4.97 9.45
CA SER A 17 20.98 -5.34 10.81
C SER A 17 19.84 -5.37 11.84
N VAL A 18 18.74 -4.65 11.60
CA VAL A 18 17.58 -4.63 12.49
C VAL A 18 16.44 -5.38 11.86
N LYS A 19 16.03 -6.47 12.52
CA LYS A 19 14.90 -7.32 12.09
C LYS A 19 13.59 -6.59 12.26
N LEU A 20 12.69 -6.72 11.28
CA LEU A 20 11.36 -6.12 11.31
C LEU A 20 10.54 -6.65 12.50
N GLY A 21 10.70 -7.92 12.85
CA GLY A 21 10.06 -8.54 14.03
C GLY A 21 10.44 -7.91 15.37
N SER A 22 11.51 -7.11 15.44
CA SER A 22 11.87 -6.36 16.65
C SER A 22 10.82 -5.32 17.07
N LEU A 23 9.93 -4.92 16.15
CA LEU A 23 8.83 -4.00 16.41
C LEU A 23 7.68 -4.63 17.23
N ARG A 24 7.72 -5.94 17.52
CA ARG A 24 6.65 -6.69 18.18
C ARG A 24 6.14 -6.05 19.48
N ASN A 25 7.04 -5.49 20.29
CA ASN A 25 6.70 -4.94 21.61
C ASN A 25 6.69 -3.40 21.62
N MET A 26 6.48 -2.78 20.45
CA MET A 26 6.49 -1.32 20.27
C MET A 26 5.08 -0.78 20.03
N ASP A 27 4.12 -1.12 20.89
CA ASP A 27 2.70 -0.75 20.73
C ASP A 27 2.46 0.76 20.84
N GLN A 28 3.35 1.48 21.50
CA GLN A 28 3.31 2.95 21.62
C GLN A 28 3.99 3.66 20.43
N LEU A 29 4.33 2.91 19.38
CA LEU A 29 4.86 3.50 18.16
C LEU A 29 3.80 4.41 17.53
N ARG A 30 4.18 5.65 17.24
CA ARG A 30 3.28 6.68 16.74
C ARG A 30 3.88 7.49 15.61
N GLY A 31 3.00 8.13 14.83
CA GLY A 31 3.39 8.97 13.71
C GLY A 31 3.76 8.14 12.48
N SER A 32 4.94 8.36 11.95
CA SER A 32 5.46 7.72 10.73
C SER A 32 6.46 6.61 11.02
N LEU A 33 6.36 5.53 10.26
CA LEU A 33 7.31 4.42 10.20
C LEU A 33 7.76 4.19 8.76
N CYS A 34 9.05 4.38 8.50
CA CYS A 34 9.68 3.98 7.24
C CYS A 34 10.34 2.60 7.40
N ILE A 35 10.19 1.73 6.41
CA ILE A 35 10.84 0.41 6.39
C ILE A 35 11.57 0.30 5.05
N ASN A 36 12.86 -0.02 5.04
CA ASN A 36 13.65 -0.06 3.81
C ASN A 36 14.22 -1.46 3.56
N GLY A 37 14.52 -1.76 2.30
CA GLY A 37 15.24 -2.97 1.91
C GLY A 37 14.46 -4.26 2.15
N LEU A 38 13.13 -4.24 2.06
CA LEU A 38 12.32 -5.46 2.13
C LEU A 38 12.66 -6.37 0.94
N SER A 39 13.24 -7.55 1.19
CA SER A 39 13.56 -8.55 0.14
C SER A 39 13.95 -9.96 0.60
N ASP A 40 14.08 -10.24 1.91
CA ASP A 40 14.61 -11.53 2.39
C ASP A 40 13.51 -12.57 2.71
N ILE A 41 13.86 -13.87 2.71
CA ILE A 41 12.97 -15.00 3.00
C ILE A 41 12.29 -14.90 4.37
N ASN A 42 12.99 -14.36 5.36
CA ASN A 42 12.48 -14.21 6.72
C ASN A 42 11.53 -13.01 6.86
N THR A 43 11.51 -12.10 5.89
CA THR A 43 10.79 -10.82 5.97
C THR A 43 9.28 -11.01 6.11
N VAL A 44 8.69 -12.04 5.50
CA VAL A 44 7.24 -12.32 5.64
C VAL A 44 6.90 -12.69 7.08
N SER A 45 7.68 -13.56 7.71
CA SER A 45 7.49 -13.94 9.12
C SER A 45 7.75 -12.75 10.04
N GLU A 46 8.82 -11.99 9.77
CA GLU A 46 9.15 -10.80 10.54
C GLU A 46 8.09 -9.69 10.42
N ALA A 47 7.45 -9.53 9.26
CA ALA A 47 6.33 -8.61 9.06
C ALA A 47 5.13 -8.97 9.94
N LYS A 48 4.79 -10.28 10.01
CA LYS A 48 3.75 -10.77 10.92
C LYS A 48 4.12 -10.55 12.39
N GLU A 49 5.38 -10.83 12.75
CA GLU A 49 5.89 -10.63 14.11
C GLU A 49 5.92 -9.17 14.52
N ALA A 50 6.09 -8.24 13.58
CA ALA A 50 6.06 -6.82 13.85
C ALA A 50 4.70 -6.35 14.39
N GLN A 51 3.60 -7.06 14.14
CA GLN A 51 2.26 -6.75 14.65
C GLN A 51 1.88 -5.28 14.46
N LEU A 52 1.96 -4.76 13.21
CA LEU A 52 1.64 -3.36 12.95
C LEU A 52 0.17 -3.03 13.22
N VAL A 53 -0.72 -4.02 13.11
CA VAL A 53 -2.14 -3.94 13.50
C VAL A 53 -2.36 -3.55 14.96
N LYS A 54 -1.35 -3.64 15.84
CA LYS A 54 -1.47 -3.22 17.26
C LYS A 54 -0.97 -1.79 17.52
N LYS A 55 -0.44 -1.12 16.49
CA LYS A 55 0.19 0.20 16.61
C LYS A 55 -0.84 1.27 16.28
N GLU A 56 -1.82 1.44 17.16
CA GLU A 56 -2.99 2.31 16.96
C GLU A 56 -2.65 3.78 16.70
N LEU A 57 -1.47 4.21 17.16
CA LEU A 57 -0.97 5.58 17.04
C LEU A 57 -0.11 5.80 15.79
N LEU A 58 0.17 4.73 15.03
CA LEU A 58 0.89 4.81 13.75
C LEU A 58 -0.11 5.22 12.66
N VAL A 59 0.15 6.37 12.04
CA VAL A 59 -0.71 6.97 11.02
C VAL A 59 -0.07 7.00 9.64
N GLU A 60 1.25 6.82 9.56
CA GLU A 60 1.99 6.79 8.29
C GLU A 60 2.93 5.58 8.22
N LEU A 61 2.91 4.86 7.10
CA LEU A 61 3.73 3.66 6.87
C LEU A 61 4.32 3.71 5.47
N ASN A 62 5.65 3.71 5.38
CA ASN A 62 6.37 3.80 4.11
C ASN A 62 7.28 2.58 3.90
N PRO A 63 6.75 1.48 3.33
CA PRO A 63 7.55 0.32 2.98
C PRO A 63 8.27 0.53 1.65
N SER A 64 9.59 0.38 1.67
CA SER A 64 10.46 0.37 0.50
C SER A 64 11.08 -1.00 0.34
N PHE A 65 10.88 -1.60 -0.83
CA PHE A 65 11.48 -2.86 -1.22
C PHE A 65 12.92 -2.66 -1.71
N SER A 66 13.69 -3.75 -1.72
CA SER A 66 15.09 -3.69 -2.13
C SER A 66 15.23 -3.49 -3.64
N VAL A 67 16.10 -2.56 -4.03
CA VAL A 67 16.44 -2.28 -5.45
C VAL A 67 17.48 -3.28 -5.99
N ASP A 68 17.87 -4.30 -5.21
CA ASP A 68 18.86 -5.30 -5.62
C ASP A 68 18.46 -5.96 -6.95
N LYS A 69 19.42 -6.08 -7.88
CA LYS A 69 19.25 -6.64 -9.23
C LYS A 69 19.00 -8.14 -9.23
N ASN A 70 19.10 -8.82 -8.09
CA ASN A 70 18.78 -10.24 -8.00
C ASN A 70 17.26 -10.47 -8.06
N TYR A 71 16.77 -10.70 -9.29
CA TYR A 71 15.36 -10.92 -9.61
C TYR A 71 14.72 -12.11 -8.87
N GLU A 72 15.51 -13.08 -8.38
CA GLU A 72 15.00 -14.24 -7.64
C GLU A 72 14.46 -13.91 -6.25
N LYS A 73 14.77 -12.74 -5.69
CA LYS A 73 14.28 -12.32 -4.36
C LYS A 73 12.98 -11.51 -4.41
N ARG A 74 12.60 -11.02 -5.59
CA ARG A 74 11.52 -10.05 -5.78
C ARG A 74 10.12 -10.65 -5.75
N TRP A 75 9.98 -11.98 -5.87
CA TRP A 75 8.67 -12.63 -5.99
C TRP A 75 7.78 -12.57 -4.73
N ARG A 76 8.30 -12.11 -3.59
CA ARG A 76 7.57 -12.06 -2.31
C ARG A 76 7.13 -10.67 -1.89
N ASP A 77 7.35 -9.63 -2.70
CA ASP A 77 7.01 -8.26 -2.31
C ASP A 77 5.52 -8.16 -1.91
N GLY A 78 4.61 -8.76 -2.69
CA GLY A 78 3.18 -8.82 -2.37
C GLY A 78 2.86 -9.58 -1.08
N GLN A 79 3.56 -10.69 -0.82
CA GLN A 79 3.39 -11.46 0.42
C GLN A 79 3.86 -10.68 1.65
N ILE A 80 4.97 -9.96 1.53
CA ILE A 80 5.49 -9.10 2.59
C ILE A 80 4.51 -7.95 2.85
N LEU A 81 4.09 -7.25 1.79
CA LEU A 81 3.17 -6.12 1.89
C LEU A 81 1.84 -6.53 2.54
N ASN A 82 1.28 -7.68 2.15
CA ASN A 82 0.09 -8.26 2.79
C ASN A 82 0.34 -8.67 4.25
N ALA A 83 1.53 -9.19 4.58
CA ALA A 83 1.88 -9.60 5.94
C ALA A 83 2.12 -8.44 6.91
N LEU A 84 2.35 -7.22 6.41
CA LEU A 84 2.56 -6.04 7.26
C LEU A 84 1.31 -5.70 8.09
N GLN A 85 0.11 -5.87 7.51
CA GLN A 85 -1.19 -5.63 8.15
C GLN A 85 -1.18 -4.39 9.08
N PRO A 86 -1.13 -3.16 8.51
CA PRO A 86 -1.15 -1.95 9.32
C PRO A 86 -2.46 -1.80 10.09
N HIS A 87 -2.44 -0.98 11.15
CA HIS A 87 -3.66 -0.63 11.88
C HIS A 87 -4.65 0.13 10.98
N PRO A 88 -5.98 -0.07 11.11
CA PRO A 88 -7.01 0.67 10.35
C PRO A 88 -7.02 2.21 10.50
N ASN A 89 -6.16 2.75 11.37
CA ASN A 89 -6.00 4.19 11.59
C ASN A 89 -4.91 4.78 10.68
N LEU A 90 -4.32 3.97 9.80
CA LEU A 90 -3.33 4.46 8.85
C LEU A 90 -3.99 5.50 7.93
N GLU A 91 -3.43 6.70 7.93
CA GLU A 91 -3.89 7.87 7.16
C GLU A 91 -3.06 8.04 5.88
N GLU A 92 -1.77 7.67 5.93
CA GLU A 92 -0.85 7.86 4.82
C GLU A 92 0.00 6.61 4.56
N SER A 93 0.24 6.30 3.29
CA SER A 93 1.13 5.21 2.90
C SER A 93 1.87 5.53 1.60
N THR A 94 3.20 5.42 1.62
CA THR A 94 4.03 5.49 0.42
C THR A 94 4.78 4.19 0.20
N ILE A 95 4.39 3.44 -0.82
CA ILE A 95 5.00 2.17 -1.20
C ILE A 95 6.05 2.44 -2.29
N LEU A 96 7.30 2.08 -2.01
CA LEU A 96 8.43 2.32 -2.91
C LEU A 96 9.06 1.04 -3.40
N HIS A 97 9.48 1.03 -4.66
CA HIS A 97 10.25 -0.04 -5.29
C HIS A 97 9.54 -1.40 -5.27
N TYR A 98 8.21 -1.44 -5.24
CA TYR A 98 7.46 -2.71 -5.24
C TYR A 98 7.61 -3.38 -6.62
N HIS A 99 8.14 -4.61 -6.67
CA HIS A 99 8.39 -5.28 -7.94
C HIS A 99 7.26 -6.21 -8.39
N GLY A 100 6.26 -6.45 -7.53
CA GLY A 100 5.24 -7.49 -7.76
C GLY A 100 5.81 -8.91 -7.64
N ALA A 101 4.97 -9.94 -7.77
CA ALA A 101 5.49 -11.31 -7.83
C ALA A 101 5.80 -11.69 -9.27
N ASN A 102 7.06 -11.96 -9.60
CA ASN A 102 7.43 -12.42 -10.93
C ASN A 102 6.58 -13.65 -11.35
N PHE A 103 6.03 -13.59 -12.57
CA PHE A 103 5.27 -14.62 -13.29
C PHE A 103 3.94 -15.13 -12.71
N PHE A 104 3.58 -14.87 -11.45
CA PHE A 104 2.37 -15.48 -10.84
C PHE A 104 1.45 -14.54 -10.05
N CYS A 105 1.87 -13.30 -9.74
CA CYS A 105 0.99 -12.34 -9.07
C CYS A 105 1.20 -10.97 -9.70
N GLU A 106 0.34 -10.66 -10.67
CA GLU A 106 0.36 -9.41 -11.43
C GLU A 106 -0.28 -8.24 -10.68
N PHE A 107 -0.65 -8.43 -9.41
CA PHE A 107 -1.56 -7.54 -8.69
C PHE A 107 -0.93 -6.91 -7.45
N LEU A 108 -1.49 -5.77 -7.04
CA LEU A 108 -1.25 -5.21 -5.72
C LEU A 108 -2.05 -5.99 -4.67
N PRO A 109 -1.57 -6.10 -3.42
CA PRO A 109 -2.39 -6.66 -2.35
C PRO A 109 -3.65 -5.80 -2.13
N PRO A 110 -4.68 -6.36 -1.46
CA PRO A 110 -5.88 -5.62 -1.11
C PRO A 110 -5.54 -4.47 -0.16
N LEU A 111 -5.50 -3.24 -0.68
CA LEU A 111 -5.27 -2.03 0.11
C LEU A 111 -6.57 -1.26 0.37
N GLY A 112 -7.66 -1.63 -0.33
CA GLY A 112 -8.96 -0.95 -0.23
C GLY A 112 -9.65 -0.99 1.13
N ASN A 113 -9.21 -1.86 2.03
CA ASN A 113 -9.74 -2.02 3.38
C ASN A 113 -8.90 -1.26 4.43
N LEU A 114 -8.47 -0.06 4.06
CA LEU A 114 -7.85 0.90 4.97
C LEU A 114 -8.81 2.09 5.14
N PRO A 115 -9.72 2.04 6.14
CA PRO A 115 -10.86 2.97 6.23
C PRO A 115 -10.45 4.41 6.57
N SER A 116 -9.24 4.60 7.11
CA SER A 116 -8.72 5.93 7.46
C SER A 116 -7.75 6.50 6.42
N LEU A 117 -7.40 5.73 5.39
CA LEU A 117 -6.36 6.13 4.44
C LEU A 117 -6.84 7.33 3.61
N GLU A 118 -6.08 8.41 3.68
CA GLU A 118 -6.32 9.66 2.96
C GLU A 118 -5.35 9.85 1.79
N ILE A 119 -4.10 9.39 1.95
CA ILE A 119 -3.05 9.52 0.94
C ILE A 119 -2.42 8.17 0.67
N LEU A 120 -2.42 7.76 -0.61
CA LEU A 120 -1.72 6.58 -1.08
C LEU A 120 -0.81 6.97 -2.25
N GLU A 121 0.49 6.78 -2.05
CA GLU A 121 1.50 6.88 -3.10
C GLU A 121 2.07 5.48 -3.38
N ILE A 122 2.15 5.12 -4.65
CA ILE A 122 2.85 3.92 -5.10
C ILE A 122 3.81 4.35 -6.20
N SER A 123 5.11 4.16 -5.93
CA SER A 123 6.18 4.66 -6.79
C SER A 123 7.21 3.58 -7.11
N TRP A 124 7.78 3.63 -8.31
CA TRP A 124 8.82 2.69 -8.80
C TRP A 124 8.34 1.24 -8.86
N VAL A 125 7.20 1.00 -9.51
CA VAL A 125 6.63 -0.35 -9.67
C VAL A 125 6.92 -0.91 -11.06
N LEU A 126 7.84 -1.87 -11.13
CA LEU A 126 8.42 -2.33 -12.40
C LEU A 126 7.78 -3.63 -12.96
N GLY A 127 7.17 -4.48 -12.14
CA GLY A 127 6.67 -5.80 -12.56
C GLY A 127 5.15 -5.96 -12.61
N VAL A 128 4.39 -4.99 -12.09
CA VAL A 128 2.92 -4.97 -12.19
C VAL A 128 2.53 -4.39 -13.54
N LYS A 129 1.75 -5.14 -14.32
CA LYS A 129 1.22 -4.68 -15.61
C LYS A 129 -0.26 -4.33 -15.56
N LYS A 130 -0.99 -4.92 -14.61
CA LYS A 130 -2.42 -4.72 -14.48
C LYS A 130 -2.77 -4.38 -13.04
N VAL A 131 -3.71 -3.46 -12.87
CA VAL A 131 -4.35 -3.22 -11.57
C VAL A 131 -5.77 -3.70 -11.69
N GLY A 132 -6.10 -4.77 -10.98
CA GLY A 132 -7.44 -5.35 -10.95
C GLY A 132 -8.22 -4.97 -9.70
N VAL A 133 -9.40 -5.57 -9.58
CA VAL A 133 -10.35 -5.34 -8.48
C VAL A 133 -9.85 -5.86 -7.14
N GLU A 134 -8.85 -6.74 -7.12
CA GLU A 134 -8.21 -7.23 -5.90
C GLU A 134 -7.52 -6.13 -5.10
N PHE A 135 -7.02 -5.07 -5.76
CA PHE A 135 -6.49 -3.89 -5.08
C PHE A 135 -7.53 -3.20 -4.18
N LEU A 136 -8.81 -3.28 -4.56
CA LEU A 136 -9.93 -2.63 -3.90
C LEU A 136 -10.49 -3.45 -2.71
N ASP A 137 -9.96 -4.65 -2.45
CA ASP A 137 -10.44 -5.60 -1.43
C ASP A 137 -11.94 -5.97 -1.57
N LEU A 138 -12.37 -6.29 -2.79
CA LEU A 138 -13.79 -6.58 -3.08
C LEU A 138 -14.13 -8.08 -3.11
N GLN A 139 -13.23 -8.96 -2.67
CA GLN A 139 -13.31 -10.39 -3.01
C GLN A 139 -14.39 -11.18 -2.26
N GLU A 140 -14.86 -10.74 -1.10
CA GLU A 140 -15.98 -11.35 -0.38
C GLU A 140 -16.61 -10.24 0.46
N GLN A 141 -17.89 -9.87 0.28
CA GLN A 141 -18.85 -9.41 1.33
C GLN A 141 -20.14 -8.81 0.69
N THR A 142 -21.26 -9.11 1.35
CA THR A 142 -22.63 -8.69 1.06
C THR A 142 -22.89 -7.24 1.48
N SER A 143 -23.53 -6.46 0.61
CA SER A 143 -24.31 -5.24 0.91
C SER A 143 -23.54 -4.04 1.52
N SER A 144 -23.44 -2.95 0.74
CA SER A 144 -23.03 -1.58 1.16
C SER A 144 -21.57 -1.37 1.63
N SER A 145 -20.60 -2.11 1.12
CA SER A 145 -19.18 -1.81 1.39
C SER A 145 -18.65 -0.67 0.51
N SER A 146 -17.79 0.18 1.08
CA SER A 146 -17.05 1.21 0.35
C SER A 146 -15.55 0.93 0.42
N SER A 147 -14.89 0.85 -0.74
CA SER A 147 -13.43 0.71 -0.81
C SER A 147 -12.79 2.09 -0.72
N PHE A 148 -11.73 2.24 0.08
CA PHE A 148 -11.02 3.51 0.28
C PHE A 148 -11.95 4.70 0.62
N PRO A 149 -12.78 4.63 1.68
CA PRO A 149 -13.82 5.63 1.96
C PRO A 149 -13.29 7.06 2.15
N LYS A 150 -12.08 7.22 2.68
CA LYS A 150 -11.47 8.53 2.98
C LYS A 150 -10.34 8.93 2.04
N LEU A 151 -10.02 8.12 1.02
CA LEU A 151 -8.87 8.40 0.17
C LEU A 151 -9.12 9.67 -0.64
N LYS A 152 -8.28 10.69 -0.42
CA LYS A 152 -8.33 12.01 -1.07
C LYS A 152 -7.32 12.12 -2.19
N GLN A 153 -6.14 11.53 -1.99
CA GLN A 153 -5.03 11.60 -2.92
C GLN A 153 -4.52 10.20 -3.26
N LEU A 154 -4.53 9.90 -4.56
CA LEU A 154 -3.95 8.70 -5.12
C LEU A 154 -2.85 9.08 -6.10
N CYS A 155 -1.64 8.62 -5.86
CA CYS A 155 -0.49 8.96 -6.68
C CYS A 155 0.24 7.71 -7.18
N PHE A 156 0.45 7.63 -8.49
CA PHE A 156 1.25 6.60 -9.13
C PHE A 156 2.41 7.24 -9.88
N LYS A 157 3.66 6.94 -9.46
CA LYS A 157 4.87 7.46 -10.13
C LYS A 157 5.74 6.32 -10.64
N ASP A 158 6.27 6.46 -11.84
CA ASP A 158 7.21 5.50 -12.42
C ASP A 158 6.66 4.06 -12.43
N VAL A 159 5.35 3.89 -12.70
CA VAL A 159 4.71 2.58 -12.79
C VAL A 159 4.55 2.14 -14.26
N GLN A 160 4.79 0.85 -14.53
CA GLN A 160 4.74 0.27 -15.89
C GLN A 160 3.36 -0.30 -16.28
N TRP A 161 2.29 0.19 -15.65
CA TRP A 161 0.94 -0.36 -15.82
C TRP A 161 0.42 -0.18 -17.24
N GLU A 162 -0.23 -1.22 -17.76
CA GLU A 162 -0.81 -1.29 -19.09
C GLU A 162 -2.34 -1.17 -19.03
N GLU A 163 -2.97 -1.80 -18.03
CA GLU A 163 -4.43 -1.87 -17.85
C GLU A 163 -4.81 -1.61 -16.38
N TRP A 164 -5.88 -0.85 -16.16
CA TRP A 164 -6.49 -0.69 -14.85
C TRP A 164 -7.98 -0.99 -14.94
N GLU A 165 -8.35 -2.15 -14.41
CA GLU A 165 -9.74 -2.59 -14.30
C GLU A 165 -10.37 -2.05 -13.03
N GLY A 166 -11.62 -1.63 -13.13
CA GLY A 166 -12.37 -1.18 -11.99
C GLY A 166 -13.75 -1.79 -12.02
N GLY A 167 -14.04 -2.63 -11.03
CA GLY A 167 -15.30 -3.34 -10.94
C GLY A 167 -16.40 -2.41 -10.46
N ALA A 168 -17.27 -1.97 -11.36
CA ALA A 168 -18.62 -1.51 -11.02
C ALA A 168 -19.52 -1.42 -12.26
N GLU A 169 -19.56 -2.48 -13.06
CA GLU A 169 -20.64 -2.57 -14.05
C GLU A 169 -21.97 -2.90 -13.38
N HIS A 170 -21.99 -3.53 -12.18
CA HIS A 170 -23.24 -4.07 -11.59
C HIS A 170 -23.40 -4.00 -10.05
N SER A 171 -22.65 -3.16 -9.33
CA SER A 171 -22.65 -3.18 -7.85
C SER A 171 -22.88 -1.80 -7.21
N GLU A 172 -23.65 -1.75 -6.12
CA GLU A 172 -23.89 -0.59 -5.25
C GLU A 172 -22.64 -0.13 -4.45
N ILE A 173 -21.46 -0.61 -4.84
CA ILE A 173 -20.21 -0.40 -4.13
C ILE A 173 -19.68 0.98 -4.50
N THR A 174 -19.41 1.80 -3.48
CA THR A 174 -18.80 3.11 -3.66
C THR A 174 -17.29 2.97 -3.53
N ILE A 175 -16.56 3.34 -4.58
CA ILE A 175 -15.10 3.18 -4.65
C ILE A 175 -14.46 4.56 -4.60
N MET A 176 -13.60 4.78 -3.61
CA MET A 176 -12.88 6.04 -3.40
C MET A 176 -13.77 7.30 -3.43
N PRO A 177 -14.89 7.37 -2.66
CA PRO A 177 -15.85 8.48 -2.75
C PRO A 177 -15.26 9.87 -2.45
N SER A 178 -14.18 9.91 -1.68
CA SER A 178 -13.53 11.15 -1.25
C SER A 178 -12.38 11.58 -2.16
N LEU A 179 -12.16 10.89 -3.28
CA LEU A 179 -10.99 11.12 -4.13
C LEU A 179 -11.10 12.47 -4.84
N SER A 180 -10.19 13.38 -4.50
CA SER A 180 -10.11 14.72 -5.07
C SER A 180 -8.88 14.93 -5.94
N SER A 181 -7.88 14.06 -5.84
CA SER A 181 -6.63 14.17 -6.59
C SER A 181 -6.15 12.80 -7.05
N LEU A 182 -5.98 12.65 -8.37
CA LEU A 182 -5.32 11.50 -8.99
C LEU A 182 -4.12 12.01 -9.79
N THR A 183 -2.93 11.58 -9.40
CA THR A 183 -1.68 12.00 -10.07
C THR A 183 -0.98 10.80 -10.68
N LEU A 184 -0.74 10.87 -11.99
CA LEU A 184 -0.03 9.85 -12.76
C LEU A 184 1.25 10.49 -13.32
N TRP A 185 2.42 10.06 -12.84
CA TRP A 185 3.71 10.57 -13.32
C TRP A 185 4.56 9.46 -13.92
N ASN A 186 5.04 9.66 -15.14
CA ASN A 186 5.91 8.72 -15.85
C ASN A 186 5.27 7.32 -16.06
N ASN A 187 3.95 7.28 -16.24
CA ASN A 187 3.16 6.06 -16.46
C ASN A 187 2.94 5.83 -17.96
N LEU A 188 4.03 5.55 -18.67
CA LEU A 188 4.13 5.60 -20.14
C LEU A 188 3.26 4.57 -20.89
N LYS A 189 2.60 3.64 -20.20
CA LYS A 189 1.90 2.51 -20.81
C LYS A 189 0.42 2.38 -20.49
N LEU A 190 -0.10 3.20 -19.56
CA LEU A 190 -1.49 3.04 -19.12
C LEU A 190 -2.43 3.46 -20.25
N LYS A 191 -3.22 2.51 -20.76
CA LYS A 191 -4.11 2.74 -21.91
C LYS A 191 -5.48 3.23 -21.50
N THR A 192 -5.97 2.79 -20.35
CA THR A 192 -7.33 3.06 -19.87
C THR A 192 -7.31 3.31 -18.37
N LEU A 193 -8.21 4.19 -17.94
CA LEU A 193 -8.55 4.38 -16.53
C LEU A 193 -9.90 3.70 -16.28
N PRO A 194 -10.11 3.11 -15.10
CA PRO A 194 -11.38 2.47 -14.77
C PRO A 194 -12.50 3.50 -14.70
N ASP A 195 -13.67 3.13 -15.22
CA ASP A 195 -14.81 4.05 -15.35
C ASP A 195 -15.31 4.62 -14.01
N LEU A 196 -14.97 3.94 -12.92
CA LEU A 196 -15.22 4.34 -11.54
C LEU A 196 -14.65 5.70 -11.16
N LEU A 197 -13.50 6.08 -11.72
CA LEU A 197 -12.85 7.37 -11.45
C LEU A 197 -13.61 8.56 -12.04
N TRP A 198 -14.52 8.31 -13.00
CA TRP A 198 -15.36 9.36 -13.58
C TRP A 198 -16.66 9.57 -12.82
N LYS A 199 -17.00 8.67 -11.88
CA LYS A 199 -18.21 8.75 -11.05
C LYS A 199 -17.97 9.47 -9.71
N THR A 200 -16.72 9.75 -9.35
CA THR A 200 -16.40 10.57 -8.19
C THR A 200 -16.65 12.04 -8.51
N PRO A 201 -17.33 12.80 -7.62
CA PRO A 201 -17.57 14.21 -7.85
C PRO A 201 -16.24 14.97 -7.74
N VAL A 202 -15.59 15.19 -8.89
CA VAL A 202 -14.40 16.02 -8.97
C VAL A 202 -14.84 17.45 -8.64
N SER A 203 -14.50 17.95 -7.46
CA SER A 203 -14.57 19.38 -7.17
C SER A 203 -13.52 20.04 -8.06
N GLY A 204 -13.98 20.56 -9.20
CA GLY A 204 -13.13 21.27 -10.16
C GLY A 204 -12.47 22.47 -9.51
N ASN A 205 -11.14 22.46 -9.49
CA ASN A 205 -10.38 23.70 -9.43
C ASN A 205 -10.03 24.05 -10.88
N GLN A 206 -10.75 25.06 -11.39
CA GLN A 206 -10.32 25.85 -12.56
C GLN A 206 -8.97 26.51 -12.31
#